data_AF-A0A6G6J7R3-F1
#
_entry.id   AF-A0A6G6J7R3-F1
#
_cell.length_a   1.000
_cell.length_b   1.000
_cell.length_c   1.000
_cell.angle_alpha   90.00
_cell.angle_beta   90.00
_cell.angle_gamma   90.00
#
_symmetry.space_group_name_H-M   'P 1'
#
loop_
_entity.id
_entity.type
_entity.pdbx_description
1 polymer ?
#
loop_
_entity_poly.entity_id
_entity_poly.type
_entity_poly.pdbx_seq_one_letter_code
_entity_poly.pdbx_strand_id
1 'polypeptide(L)'
;MNIDQSLNHQVIQHLMSSNHPDLHYGRVTSNLVEVAGEVIQDQFLDSGFCMHSAFLDGQVVVQTYHEPRSGAFMPDVGISLGLFLDGTSCPLKVLLRANSSTPVMVPEANGLFEPAIRISRDWFLPVRDWARSPDLLMYLRATAIQVLGAAA
;
A
#
# COMPACT_ATOMS: atom_id res chain seq x y z
N MET A 1 -13.90 -9.00 18.23
CA MET A 1 -13.71 -10.12 17.29
C MET A 1 -13.76 -9.51 15.91
N ASN A 2 -12.60 -9.09 15.38
CA ASN A 2 -12.53 -8.46 14.07
C ASN A 2 -12.79 -9.54 13.03
N ILE A 3 -13.92 -9.41 12.33
CA ILE A 3 -14.10 -10.06 11.03
C ILE A 3 -12.92 -9.57 10.20
N ASP A 4 -12.14 -10.48 9.61
CA ASP A 4 -10.97 -10.16 8.78
C ASP A 4 -11.37 -9.20 7.64
N GLN A 5 -11.29 -7.89 7.91
CA GLN A 5 -11.58 -6.86 6.93
C GLN A 5 -10.38 -6.73 6.00
N SER A 6 -10.64 -6.57 4.70
CA SER A 6 -9.59 -6.34 3.73
C SER A 6 -8.89 -4.99 3.95
N LEU A 7 -7.69 -4.86 3.42
CA LEU A 7 -6.89 -3.64 3.50
C LEU A 7 -7.66 -2.43 2.97
N ASN A 8 -8.23 -2.57 1.76
CA ASN A 8 -9.07 -1.55 1.14
C ASN A 8 -10.22 -1.16 2.10
N HIS A 9 -10.94 -2.14 2.64
CA HIS A 9 -12.06 -1.87 3.54
C HIS A 9 -11.62 -1.11 4.81
N GLN A 10 -10.52 -1.51 5.45
CA GLN A 10 -10.02 -0.84 6.65
C GLN A 10 -9.63 0.61 6.37
N VAL A 11 -8.89 0.85 5.29
CA VAL A 11 -8.51 2.21 4.87
C VAL A 11 -9.75 3.04 4.57
N ILE A 12 -10.69 2.51 3.78
CA ILE A 12 -11.94 3.22 3.42
C ILE A 12 -12.77 3.53 4.66
N GLN A 13 -12.98 2.56 5.56
CA GLN A 13 -13.75 2.78 6.79
C GLN A 13 -13.10 3.88 7.64
N HIS A 14 -11.77 3.86 7.78
CA HIS A 14 -11.05 4.89 8.52
C HIS A 14 -11.26 6.27 7.89
N LEU A 15 -11.01 6.40 6.58
CA LEU A 15 -11.21 7.64 5.84
C LEU A 15 -12.65 8.16 5.97
N MET A 16 -13.66 7.30 5.84
CA MET A 16 -15.07 7.67 6.02
C MET A 16 -15.37 8.11 7.46
N SER A 17 -14.83 7.41 8.46
CA SER A 17 -15.02 7.75 9.88
C SER A 17 -14.36 9.06 10.28
N SER A 18 -13.25 9.42 9.61
CA SER A 18 -12.55 10.70 9.81
C SER A 18 -13.32 11.90 9.22
N ASN A 19 -14.36 11.63 8.41
CA ASN A 19 -15.12 12.64 7.65
C ASN A 19 -14.18 13.59 6.87
N HIS A 20 -13.14 13.03 6.25
CA HIS A 20 -12.10 13.82 5.61
C HIS A 20 -12.69 14.71 4.49
N PRO A 21 -12.37 16.02 4.45
CA PRO A 21 -12.95 16.96 3.48
C PRO A 21 -12.76 16.52 2.04
N ASP A 22 -11.62 15.89 1.73
CA ASP A 22 -11.28 15.47 0.37
C ASP A 22 -12.16 14.34 -0.18
N LEU A 23 -12.82 13.56 0.68
CA LEU A 23 -13.79 12.56 0.25
C LEU A 23 -15.02 13.21 -0.41
N HIS A 24 -15.42 14.41 0.05
CA HIS A 24 -16.59 15.13 -0.48
C HIS A 24 -16.35 15.69 -1.88
N TYR A 25 -15.09 15.91 -2.26
CA TYR A 25 -14.73 16.45 -3.58
C TYR A 25 -14.52 15.38 -4.64
N GLY A 26 -14.63 14.08 -4.30
CA GLY A 26 -14.48 12.97 -5.23
C GLY A 26 -13.09 12.90 -5.88
N ARG A 27 -12.05 13.35 -5.16
CA ARG A 27 -10.67 13.40 -5.66
C ARG A 27 -9.72 12.76 -4.65
N VAL A 28 -8.69 12.08 -5.16
CA VAL A 28 -7.55 11.66 -4.34
C VAL A 28 -6.56 12.81 -4.27
N THR A 29 -6.35 13.33 -3.07
CA THR A 29 -5.37 14.38 -2.75
C THR A 29 -4.17 13.76 -2.03
N SER A 30 -3.08 14.52 -1.91
CA SER A 30 -1.92 14.11 -1.11
C SER A 30 -2.31 13.85 0.35
N ASN A 31 -3.13 14.73 0.95
CA ASN A 31 -3.55 14.60 2.35
C ASN A 31 -4.36 13.32 2.58
N LEU A 32 -5.25 12.97 1.63
CA LEU A 32 -6.00 11.72 1.72
C LEU A 32 -5.10 10.49 1.64
N VAL A 33 -4.04 10.56 0.82
CA VAL A 33 -3.03 9.50 0.72
C VAL A 33 -2.20 9.40 1.99
N GLU A 34 -1.82 10.51 2.62
CA GLU A 34 -1.09 10.52 3.89
C GLU A 34 -1.90 9.82 4.98
N VAL A 35 -3.18 10.17 5.16
CA VAL A 35 -4.06 9.54 6.15
C VAL A 35 -4.22 8.04 5.86
N ALA A 36 -4.35 7.63 4.60
CA ALA A 36 -4.36 6.21 4.25
C ALA A 36 -3.03 5.51 4.56
N GLY A 37 -1.92 6.21 4.37
CA GLY A 37 -0.58 5.76 4.75
C GLY A 37 -0.42 5.53 6.25
N GLU A 38 -1.01 6.38 7.08
CA GLU A 38 -1.02 6.23 8.55
C GLU A 38 -1.76 4.96 8.96
N VAL A 39 -2.92 4.68 8.36
CA VAL A 39 -3.68 3.46 8.63
C VAL A 39 -2.87 2.19 8.30
N ILE A 40 -2.16 2.20 7.18
CA ILE A 40 -1.33 1.06 6.76
C ILE A 40 -0.08 0.96 7.65
N GLN A 41 0.50 2.10 8.03
CA GLN A 41 1.62 2.17 8.97
C GLN A 41 1.25 1.54 10.31
N ASP A 42 0.12 1.90 10.91
CA ASP A 42 -0.33 1.35 12.19
C ASP A 42 -0.43 -0.18 12.15
N GLN A 43 -0.94 -0.74 11.04
CA GLN A 43 -1.01 -2.18 10.84
C GLN A 43 0.37 -2.85 10.78
N PHE A 44 1.37 -2.17 10.22
CA PHE A 44 2.74 -2.69 10.13
C PHE A 44 3.45 -2.58 11.49
N LEU A 45 3.21 -1.50 12.24
CA LEU A 45 3.70 -1.33 13.61
C LEU A 45 3.13 -2.40 14.54
N ASP A 46 1.83 -2.69 14.46
CA ASP A 46 1.17 -3.77 15.21
C ASP A 46 1.75 -5.16 14.87
N SER A 47 2.28 -5.32 13.66
CA SER A 47 2.95 -6.53 13.20
C SER A 47 4.42 -6.64 13.64
N GLY A 48 4.92 -5.67 14.43
CA GLY A 48 6.26 -5.69 15.02
C GLY A 48 7.34 -4.97 14.21
N PHE A 49 6.97 -4.21 13.19
CA PHE A 49 7.91 -3.33 12.49
C PHE A 49 8.08 -2.01 13.22
N CYS A 50 9.20 -1.34 12.95
CA CYS A 50 9.44 0.04 13.32
C CYS A 50 9.62 0.85 12.05
N MET A 51 8.92 1.99 11.97
CA MET A 51 9.13 2.94 10.89
C MET A 51 10.46 3.66 11.08
N HIS A 52 11.27 3.71 10.02
CA HIS A 52 12.56 4.41 10.00
C HIS A 52 12.40 5.83 9.44
N SER A 53 11.66 5.98 8.34
CA SER A 53 11.40 7.26 7.68
C SER A 53 10.09 7.21 6.90
N ALA A 54 9.48 8.38 6.72
CA ALA A 54 8.34 8.58 5.84
C ALA A 54 8.41 9.96 5.18
N PHE A 55 8.04 10.04 3.90
CA PHE A 55 7.92 11.32 3.18
C PHE A 55 6.86 11.23 2.08
N LEU A 56 6.33 12.39 1.69
CA LEU A 56 5.39 12.51 0.58
C LEU A 56 6.15 12.79 -0.73
N ASP A 57 5.95 11.93 -1.72
CA ASP A 57 6.40 12.08 -3.12
C ASP A 57 5.19 12.30 -4.02
N GLY A 58 4.75 13.55 -4.14
CA GLY A 58 3.56 13.92 -4.90
C GLY A 58 2.27 13.35 -4.30
N GLN A 59 1.73 12.29 -4.90
CA GLN A 59 0.54 11.58 -4.40
C GLN A 59 0.90 10.19 -3.86
N VAL A 60 2.15 9.98 -3.47
CA VAL A 60 2.64 8.72 -2.91
C VAL A 60 3.24 9.01 -1.54
N VAL A 61 2.80 8.31 -0.51
CA VAL A 61 3.51 8.28 0.78
C VAL A 61 4.53 7.15 0.72
N VAL A 62 5.81 7.50 0.87
CA VAL A 62 6.91 6.54 0.84
C VAL A 62 7.36 6.30 2.26
N GLN A 63 7.31 5.04 2.69
CA GLN A 63 7.64 4.63 4.06
C GLN A 63 8.73 3.57 4.04
N THR A 64 9.67 3.68 4.99
CA THR A 64 10.74 2.70 5.18
C THR A 64 10.60 2.05 6.54
N TYR A 65 10.74 0.72 6.59
CA TYR A 65 10.52 -0.07 7.79
C TYR A 65 11.70 -0.98 8.12
N HIS A 66 11.88 -1.25 9.41
CA HIS A 66 12.84 -2.21 9.95
C HIS A 66 12.14 -3.12 10.98
N GLU A 67 12.36 -4.43 10.92
CA GLU A 67 11.88 -5.39 11.93
C GLU A 67 13.01 -5.75 12.90
N PRO A 68 12.97 -5.29 14.16
CA PRO A 68 14.07 -5.50 15.11
C PRO A 68 14.38 -6.97 15.43
N ARG A 69 13.37 -7.85 15.32
CA ARG A 69 13.51 -9.26 15.68
C ARG A 69 14.23 -10.09 14.62
N SER A 70 13.98 -9.81 13.35
CA SER A 70 14.55 -10.55 12.22
C SER A 70 15.71 -9.80 11.55
N GLY A 71 15.84 -8.50 11.80
CA GLY A 71 16.73 -7.60 11.05
C GLY A 71 16.21 -7.28 9.65
N ALA A 72 14.98 -7.68 9.30
CA ALA A 72 14.42 -7.40 7.98
C ALA A 72 14.27 -5.90 7.75
N PHE A 73 14.63 -5.44 6.56
CA PHE A 73 14.54 -4.04 6.16
C PHE A 73 13.73 -3.93 4.88
N MET A 74 12.70 -3.08 4.89
CA MET A 74 11.82 -2.83 3.74
C MET A 74 11.99 -1.36 3.32
N PRO A 75 12.89 -1.08 2.36
CA PRO A 75 13.09 0.27 1.86
C PRO A 75 11.98 0.71 0.91
N ASP A 76 11.68 2.00 0.93
CA ASP A 76 10.91 2.73 -0.10
C ASP A 76 9.55 2.09 -0.46
N VAL A 77 8.78 1.70 0.56
CA VAL A 77 7.40 1.21 0.38
C VAL A 77 6.51 2.39 0.01
N GLY A 78 6.28 2.59 -1.30
CA GLY A 78 5.42 3.64 -1.82
C GLY A 78 3.95 3.24 -1.86
N ILE A 79 3.10 3.97 -1.15
CA ILE A 79 1.66 3.73 -1.04
C ILE A 79 0.90 4.92 -1.62
N SER A 80 -0.17 4.64 -2.35
CA SER A 80 -1.10 5.65 -2.87
C SER A 80 -2.54 5.14 -2.85
N LEU A 81 -3.48 5.96 -3.32
CA LEU A 81 -4.88 5.63 -3.50
C LEU A 81 -5.29 5.86 -4.96
N GLY A 82 -6.15 4.99 -5.49
CA GLY A 82 -6.72 5.10 -6.83
C GLY A 82 -8.24 5.10 -6.79
N LEU A 83 -8.85 5.87 -7.69
CA LEU A 83 -10.29 5.84 -7.95
C LEU A 83 -10.60 4.97 -9.18
N PHE A 84 -11.37 3.91 -8.98
CA PHE A 84 -11.79 2.94 -9.99
C PHE A 84 -13.30 3.02 -10.18
N LEU A 85 -13.73 3.36 -11.40
CA LEU A 85 -15.13 3.47 -11.79
C LEU A 85 -15.55 2.21 -12.56
N ASP A 86 -15.35 1.03 -11.98
CA ASP A 86 -15.57 -0.26 -12.64
C ASP A 86 -16.81 -1.02 -12.14
N GLY A 87 -17.65 -0.39 -11.32
CA GLY A 87 -18.92 -0.96 -10.83
C GLY A 87 -18.78 -1.80 -9.56
N THR A 88 -17.60 -1.81 -8.93
CA THR A 88 -17.43 -2.32 -7.57
C THR A 88 -18.10 -1.40 -6.54
N SER A 89 -18.52 -1.94 -5.40
CA SER A 89 -19.25 -1.22 -4.36
C SER A 89 -18.42 -0.13 -3.66
N CYS A 90 -17.10 -0.09 -3.87
CA CYS A 90 -16.26 1.00 -3.40
C CYS A 90 -15.26 1.42 -4.49
N PRO A 91 -15.28 2.70 -4.92
CA PRO A 91 -14.41 3.15 -5.99
C PRO A 91 -12.97 3.39 -5.54
N LEU A 92 -12.63 3.30 -4.25
CA LEU A 92 -11.30 3.62 -3.75
C LEU A 92 -10.48 2.34 -3.52
N LYS A 93 -9.25 2.28 -4.05
CA LYS A 93 -8.33 1.16 -3.81
C LYS A 93 -6.95 1.65 -3.38
N VAL A 94 -6.31 0.88 -2.51
CA VAL A 94 -4.90 1.06 -2.16
C VAL A 94 -4.03 0.64 -3.34
N LEU A 95 -3.03 1.46 -3.64
CA LEU A 95 -2.07 1.25 -4.71
C LEU A 95 -0.67 1.10 -4.12
N LEU A 96 0.05 0.05 -4.51
CA LEU A 96 1.47 -0.08 -4.20
C LEU A 96 2.31 0.40 -5.38
N ARG A 97 3.24 1.32 -5.15
CA ARG A 97 4.19 1.79 -6.18
C ARG A 97 5.16 0.66 -6.53
N ALA A 98 5.30 0.37 -7.83
CA ALA A 98 6.26 -0.60 -8.33
C ALA A 98 7.60 0.10 -8.65
N ASN A 99 8.68 -0.38 -8.04
CA ASN A 99 10.04 0.08 -8.34
C ASN A 99 10.52 -0.48 -9.69
N SER A 100 10.16 0.14 -10.83
CA SER A 100 10.88 -0.03 -12.11
C SER A 100 10.30 0.79 -13.28
N SER A 101 11.17 1.15 -14.23
CA SER A 101 10.86 1.76 -15.54
C SER A 101 10.00 0.86 -16.44
N THR A 102 10.05 -0.44 -16.18
CA THR A 102 9.32 -1.50 -16.85
C THR A 102 8.94 -2.47 -15.75
N PRO A 103 7.65 -2.71 -15.46
CA PRO A 103 7.26 -3.60 -14.38
C PRO A 103 7.74 -5.01 -14.76
N VAL A 104 8.90 -5.41 -14.24
CA VAL A 104 9.26 -6.82 -14.12
C VAL A 104 8.32 -7.33 -13.04
N MET A 105 7.07 -7.55 -13.44
CA MET A 105 6.11 -8.18 -12.58
C MET A 105 6.67 -9.57 -12.30
N VAL A 106 6.76 -9.93 -11.02
CA VAL A 106 6.43 -11.29 -10.63
C VAL A 106 4.94 -11.22 -10.29
N PRO A 107 4.02 -11.22 -11.28
CA PRO A 107 2.66 -11.59 -10.93
C PRO A 107 2.72 -13.08 -10.56
N GLU A 108 1.78 -13.54 -9.74
CA GLU A 108 1.41 -14.97 -9.56
C GLU A 108 1.75 -15.65 -8.23
N ALA A 109 2.64 -15.17 -7.35
CA ALA A 109 2.88 -15.96 -6.13
C ALA A 109 1.68 -16.02 -5.16
N ASN A 110 0.74 -15.06 -5.22
CA ASN A 110 -0.43 -15.04 -4.33
C ASN A 110 -1.71 -14.38 -4.89
N GLY A 111 -1.69 -13.80 -6.09
CA GLY A 111 -2.86 -13.11 -6.67
C GLY A 111 -3.25 -11.79 -5.98
N LEU A 112 -2.40 -11.24 -5.11
CA LEU A 112 -2.67 -10.08 -4.24
C LEU A 112 -3.10 -8.80 -4.98
N PHE A 113 -2.61 -8.61 -6.21
CA PHE A 113 -2.80 -7.39 -6.98
C PHE A 113 -3.66 -7.61 -8.23
N GLU A 114 -4.26 -6.52 -8.70
CA GLU A 114 -4.84 -6.38 -10.03
C GLU A 114 -3.73 -6.11 -11.06
N PRO A 115 -4.03 -6.19 -12.38
CA PRO A 115 -3.06 -5.80 -13.40
C PRO A 115 -2.47 -4.41 -13.12
N ALA A 116 -1.15 -4.29 -13.27
CA ALA A 116 -0.46 -3.03 -13.02
C ALA A 116 -1.04 -1.91 -13.90
N ILE A 117 -1.24 -0.75 -13.30
CA ILE A 117 -1.68 0.46 -13.98
C ILE A 117 -0.58 1.50 -13.95
N ARG A 118 -0.59 2.40 -14.93
CA ARG A 118 0.34 3.52 -14.98
C ARG A 118 -0.40 4.80 -14.62
N ILE A 119 0.09 5.50 -13.60
CA ILE A 119 -0.42 6.82 -13.21
C ILE A 119 0.73 7.80 -13.34
N SER A 120 0.58 8.80 -14.21
CA SER A 120 1.67 9.71 -14.56
C SER A 120 2.91 8.95 -15.04
N ARG A 121 4.02 8.99 -14.28
CA ARG A 121 5.30 8.38 -14.65
C ARG A 121 5.57 7.05 -13.97
N ASP A 122 4.82 6.74 -12.91
CA ASP A 122 5.04 5.57 -12.06
C ASP A 122 4.05 4.45 -12.38
N TRP A 123 4.49 3.22 -12.11
CA TRP A 123 3.66 2.02 -12.17
C TRP A 123 3.12 1.71 -10.79
N PHE A 124 1.85 1.31 -10.74
CA PHE A 124 1.15 0.97 -9.51
C PHE A 124 0.49 -0.39 -9.63
N LEU A 125 0.48 -1.11 -8.52
CA LEU A 125 -0.19 -2.40 -8.34
C LEU A 125 -1.42 -2.17 -7.46
N PRO A 126 -2.64 -2.15 -8.03
CA PRO A 126 -3.84 -2.01 -7.24
C PRO A 126 -4.05 -3.26 -6.37
N VAL A 127 -4.28 -3.05 -5.07
CA VAL A 127 -4.55 -4.13 -4.13
C VAL A 127 -5.96 -4.66 -4.35
N ARG A 128 -6.11 -5.98 -4.45
CA ARG A 128 -7.43 -6.61 -4.60
C ARG A 128 -8.28 -6.46 -3.35
N ASP A 129 -9.60 -6.40 -3.52
CA ASP A 129 -10.53 -6.13 -2.41
C ASP A 129 -10.61 -7.23 -1.35
N TRP A 130 -10.14 -8.44 -1.63
CA TRP A 130 -10.06 -9.53 -0.65
C TRP A 130 -8.74 -9.54 0.12
N ALA A 131 -7.74 -8.79 -0.34
CA ALA A 131 -6.41 -8.75 0.24
C ALA A 131 -6.43 -8.14 1.64
N ARG A 132 -5.67 -8.73 2.54
CA ARG A 132 -5.54 -8.25 3.92
C ARG A 132 -4.15 -7.65 4.14
N SER A 133 -4.02 -6.85 5.19
CA SER A 133 -2.75 -6.25 5.60
C SER A 133 -1.62 -7.26 5.77
N PRO A 134 -1.85 -8.45 6.39
CA PRO A 134 -0.82 -9.48 6.47
C PRO A 134 -0.35 -10.00 5.11
N ASP A 135 -1.22 -10.05 4.10
CA ASP A 135 -0.85 -10.51 2.75
C ASP A 135 0.12 -9.52 2.08
N LEU A 136 -0.16 -8.22 2.23
CA LEU A 136 0.72 -7.15 1.76
C LEU A 136 2.08 -7.19 2.48
N LEU A 137 2.06 -7.39 3.79
CA LEU A 137 3.27 -7.50 4.60
C LEU A 137 4.13 -8.71 4.19
N MET A 138 3.51 -9.87 3.97
CA MET A 138 4.19 -11.06 3.49
C MET A 138 4.82 -10.84 2.11
N TYR A 139 4.10 -10.17 1.20
CA TYR A 139 4.62 -9.81 -0.12
C TYR A 139 5.85 -8.90 -0.01
N LEU A 140 5.76 -7.83 0.79
CA LEU A 140 6.86 -6.86 0.97
C LEU A 140 8.09 -7.50 1.62
N ARG A 141 7.90 -8.41 2.57
CA ARG A 141 9.01 -9.20 3.15
C ARG A 141 9.70 -10.06 2.09
N ALA A 142 8.92 -10.76 1.27
CA ALA A 142 9.47 -11.62 0.22
C ALA A 142 10.26 -10.82 -0.83
N THR A 143 9.75 -9.66 -1.24
CA THR A 143 10.43 -8.79 -2.22
C THR A 143 11.66 -8.10 -1.63
N ALA A 144 11.61 -7.65 -0.38
CA ALA A 144 12.77 -7.06 0.30
C ALA A 144 13.95 -8.05 0.40
N ILE A 145 13.67 -9.32 0.72
CA ILE A 145 14.69 -10.39 0.76
C ILE A 145 15.30 -10.61 -0.64
N GLN A 146 14.48 -10.59 -1.70
CA GLN A 146 14.96 -10.74 -3.08
C GLN A 146 15.86 -9.58 -3.51
N VAL A 147 15.52 -8.34 -3.16
CA VAL A 147 16.33 -7.15 -3.49
C VAL A 147 17.67 -7.17 -2.76
N LEU A 148 17.69 -7.57 -1.48
CA LEU A 148 18.93 -7.68 -0.69
C LEU A 148 19.81 -8.85 -1.16
N GLY A 149 19.22 -9.96 -1.60
CA GLY A 149 19.95 -11.10 -2.14
C GLY A 149 20.51 -10.87 -3.55
N ALA A 150 19.94 -9.94 -4.34
CA ALA A 150 20.43 -9.58 -5.67
C ALA A 150 21.56 -8.53 -5.65
N ALA A 151 21.79 -7.89 -4.50
CA ALA A 151 22.83 -6.88 -4.30
C ALA A 151 24.10 -7.42 -3.60
N ALA A 152 24.17 -8.74 -3.35
CA ALA A 152 25.30 -9.45 -2.75
C ALA A 152 26.06 -10.29 -3.79
#